data_AF-A0A5C4S227-F1
#
_entry.id   AF-A0A5C4S227-F1
#
_cell.length_a   1.000
_cell.length_b   1.000
_cell.length_c   1.000
_cell.angle_alpha   90.00
_cell.angle_beta   90.00
_cell.angle_gamma   90.00
#
_symmetry.space_group_name_H-M   'P 1'
#
loop_
_entity.id
_entity.type
_entity.pdbx_description
1 polymer ?
#
loop_
_entity_poly.entity_id
_entity_poly.type
_entity_poly.pdbx_seq_one_letter_code
_entity_poly.pdbx_strand_id
1 'polypeptide(L)' 'MIRTLHEGRRADGDVVTISKLCAWFGVPRRTVYYKPSKSAPKLNDKFVDPIKAMIEE' A
#
# COMPACT_ATOMS: atom_id res chain seq x y z
N MET A 1 -8.54 -6.94 -5.62
CA MET A 1 -8.24 -7.85 -6.74
C MET A 1 -7.78 -9.22 -6.24
N ILE A 2 -6.52 -9.41 -5.81
CA ILE A 2 -6.03 -10.72 -5.33
C ILE A 2 -6.79 -11.24 -4.09
N ARG A 3 -7.11 -10.36 -3.12
CA ARG A 3 -7.89 -10.73 -1.93
C ARG A 3 -9.32 -11.18 -2.29
N THR A 4 -9.97 -10.46 -3.21
CA THR A 4 -11.31 -10.77 -3.71
C THR A 4 -11.37 -12.13 -4.40
N LEU A 5 -10.34 -12.48 -5.19
CA LEU A 5 -10.23 -13.79 -5.82
C LEU A 5 -10.05 -14.92 -4.80
N HIS A 6 -9.25 -14.69 -3.77
CA HIS A 6 -9.07 -15.64 -2.67
C HIS A 6 -10.38 -15.87 -1.89
N GLU A 7 -11.17 -14.81 -1.66
CA GLU A 7 -12.49 -14.91 -1.02
C GLU A 7 -13.50 -15.68 -1.90
N GLY A 8 -13.54 -15.40 -3.21
CA GLY A 8 -14.41 -16.11 -4.16
C GLY A 8 -14.09 -17.60 -4.23
N ARG A 9 -12.82 -17.96 -4.42
CA ARG A 9 -12.37 -19.37 -4.43
C ARG A 9 -12.73 -20.10 -3.14
N ARG A 10 -12.59 -19.43 -1.99
CA ARG A 10 -12.96 -20.02 -0.70
C ARG A 10 -14.47 -20.25 -0.60
N ALA A 11 -15.29 -19.35 -1.15
CA ALA A 11 -16.74 -19.51 -1.21
C ALA A 11 -17.15 -20.69 -2.12
N ASP A 12 -16.41 -20.91 -3.20
CA ASP A 12 -16.60 -22.03 -4.14
C ASP A 12 -16.10 -23.38 -3.61
N GLY A 13 -15.51 -23.41 -2.39
CA GLY A 13 -14.96 -24.63 -1.76
C GLY A 13 -13.50 -24.93 -2.10
N ASP A 14 -12.88 -24.13 -2.98
CA ASP A 14 -11.49 -24.25 -3.38
C ASP A 14 -10.57 -23.50 -2.41
N VAL A 15 -10.15 -24.19 -1.34
CA VAL A 15 -9.30 -23.60 -0.28
C VAL A 15 -7.83 -23.53 -0.74
N VAL A 16 -7.48 -22.43 -1.41
CA VAL A 16 -6.09 -22.12 -1.78
C VAL A 16 -5.51 -21.09 -0.81
N THR A 17 -4.30 -21.32 -0.31
CA THR A 17 -3.64 -20.34 0.57
C THR A 17 -3.28 -19.07 -0.21
N ILE A 18 -3.41 -17.92 0.44
CA ILE A 18 -3.06 -16.64 -0.18
C ILE A 18 -1.59 -16.58 -0.63
N SER A 19 -0.67 -17.26 0.07
CA SER A 19 0.74 -17.32 -0.32
C SER A 19 0.95 -18.06 -1.65
N LYS A 20 0.24 -19.18 -1.85
CA LYS A 20 0.28 -19.93 -3.11
C LYS A 20 -0.30 -19.12 -4.27
N LEU A 21 -1.40 -18.42 -4.00
CA LEU A 21 -2.03 -17.54 -4.97
C LEU A 21 -1.12 -16.34 -5.32
N CYS A 22 -0.48 -15.71 -4.33
CA CYS A 22 0.52 -14.64 -4.57
C CYS A 22 1.70 -15.13 -5.42
N ALA A 23 2.21 -16.34 -5.15
CA ALA A 23 3.31 -16.93 -5.92
C ALA A 23 2.93 -17.18 -7.38
N TRP A 24 1.72 -17.70 -7.64
CA TRP A 24 1.21 -17.91 -9.00
C TRP A 24 1.11 -16.62 -9.82
N PHE A 25 0.70 -15.52 -9.19
CA PHE A 25 0.60 -14.22 -9.85
C PHE A 25 1.92 -13.44 -9.85
N GLY A 26 3.00 -13.96 -9.26
CA GLY A 26 4.28 -13.24 -9.14
C GLY A 26 4.20 -11.97 -8.31
N VAL A 27 3.20 -11.83 -7.43
CA VAL A 27 2.95 -10.63 -6.65
C VAL A 27 3.44 -10.80 -5.21
N PRO A 28 4.29 -9.92 -4.67
CA PRO A 28 4.68 -9.99 -3.27
C PRO A 28 3.48 -9.85 -2.33
N ARG A 29 3.35 -10.73 -1.34
CA ARG A 29 2.24 -10.70 -0.36
C ARG A 29 2.04 -9.30 0.28
N ARG A 30 3.12 -8.55 0.51
CA ARG A 30 3.07 -7.20 1.09
C ARG A 30 2.21 -6.23 0.26
N THR A 31 2.26 -6.30 -1.06
CA THR A 31 1.54 -5.36 -1.93
C THR A 31 0.05 -5.69 -2.01
N VAL A 32 -0.34 -6.93 -1.63
CA VAL A 32 -1.73 -7.36 -1.56
C VAL A 32 -2.44 -6.73 -0.36
N TYR A 33 -1.76 -6.59 0.78
CA TYR A 33 -2.33 -6.03 2.00
C TYR A 33 -2.08 -4.54 2.16
N TYR A 34 -0.91 -4.09 1.74
CA TYR A 34 -0.49 -2.72 1.94
C TYR A 34 -0.90 -1.87 0.75
N LYS A 35 -1.89 -1.00 0.94
CA LYS A 35 -2.24 0.02 -0.03
C LYS A 35 -1.33 1.22 0.21
N PRO A 36 -0.46 1.62 -0.74
CA PRO A 36 0.28 2.87 -0.59
C PRO A 36 -0.73 4.02 -0.52
N SER A 37 -0.74 4.71 0.63
CA SER A 37 -1.51 5.93 0.80
C SER A 37 -0.57 7.10 0.53
N LYS A 38 -0.92 7.97 -0.41
CA LYS A 38 -0.25 9.27 -0.52
C LYS A 38 -0.73 10.11 0.67
N SER A 39 0.11 10.25 1.69
CA SER A 39 -0.11 11.22 2.75
C SER A 39 0.48 12.57 2.34
N ALA A 40 -0.11 13.66 2.85
CA ALA A 40 0.56 14.95 2.80
C ALA A 40 1.97 14.84 3.41
N PRO A 41 2.96 15.58 2.88
CA PRO A 41 4.28 15.61 3.48
C PRO A 41 4.17 16.09 4.93
N LYS A 42 4.87 15.40 5.84
CA LYS A 42 4.98 15.84 7.23
C LYS A 42 5.91 17.05 7.26
N LEU A 43 5.33 18.24 7.30
CA LEU A 43 6.06 19.48 7.46
C LEU A 43 6.20 19.79 8.96
N ASN A 44 7.34 20.35 9.33
CA ASN A 44 7.59 20.85 10.69
C ASN A 44 7.75 22.36 10.60
N ASP A 45 6.84 23.09 11.22
CA ASP A 45 6.73 24.55 11.09
C ASP A 45 8.05 25.26 11.42
N LYS A 46 8.82 24.72 12.38
CA LYS A 46 10.15 25.23 12.76
C LYS A 46 11.14 25.35 11.59
N PHE A 47 10.98 24.53 10.56
CA PHE A 47 11.81 24.57 9.35
C PHE A 47 11.09 25.26 8.19
N VAL A 48 9.75 25.20 8.13
CA VAL A 48 8.98 25.80 7.05
C VAL A 48 9.14 27.32 7.05
N ASP A 49 9.00 27.96 8.20
CA ASP A 49 9.06 29.42 8.33
C ASP A 49 10.42 30.02 7.91
N PRO A 50 11.59 29.56 8.43
CA PRO A 50 12.87 30.13 8.04
C PRO A 50 13.24 29.83 6.58
N ILE A 51 12.89 28.66 6.05
CA ILE A 51 13.18 28.30 4.66
C ILE A 51 12.34 29.15 3.70
N LYS A 52 11.05 29.38 4.01
CA LYS A 52 10.23 30.29 3.21
C LYS A 52 10.77 31.72 3.25
N ALA A 53 11.14 32.21 4.43
CA ALA A 53 11.69 33.56 4.57
C ALA A 53 12.98 33.75 3.74
N MET A 54 13.84 32.73 3.66
CA MET A 54 15.05 32.77 2.84
C MET A 54 14.79 32.68 1.33
N ILE A 55 13.72 32.00 0.90
CA ILE A 55 13.40 31.80 -0.53
C ILE A 55 12.69 33.02 -1.14
N GLU A 56 11.91 33.75 -0.33
CA GLU A 56 11.12 34.90 -0.78
C GLU A 56 11.90 36.24 -0.70
N GLU A 57 13.15 36.22 -0.25
CA GLU A 57 14.11 37.34 -0.32
C GLU A 57 14.90 37.29 -1.65
#